data_AF-A0A1F6Q130-F1
#
_entry.id   AF-A0A1F6Q130-F1
#
_cell.length_a   1.000
_cell.length_b   1.000
_cell.length_c   1.000
_cell.angle_alpha   90.00
_cell.angle_beta   90.00
_cell.angle_gamma   90.00
#
_symmetry.space_group_name_H-M   'P 1'
#
loop_
_entity.id
_entity.type
_entity.pdbx_description
1 polymer ?
#
loop_
_entity_poly.entity_id
_entity_poly.type
_entity_poly.pdbx_seq_one_letter_code
_entity_poly.pdbx_strand_id
1 'polypeptide(L)'
;MLKERLISIIALLLICASPAYAIDEINKKLELKENFSHLLTFDEKIIRYKAGNDSAFNIEIMPDIYNTRHEMLIKPLVKINTNLLVWTESRVYNFDIKVKGINKGYEGFDYFEIDLPPGLN
;
A
#
# COMPACT_ATOMS: atom_id res chain seq x y z
N MET A 1 6.24 -32.47 46.06
CA MET A 1 6.27 -33.11 44.72
C MET A 1 5.17 -32.63 43.77
N LEU A 2 3.88 -32.54 44.13
CA LEU A 2 2.82 -32.10 43.19
C LEU A 2 2.94 -30.61 42.78
N LYS A 3 3.29 -29.73 43.73
CA LYS A 3 3.47 -28.28 43.51
C LYS A 3 4.60 -27.95 42.53
N GLU A 4 5.71 -28.68 42.59
CA GLU A 4 6.89 -28.45 41.75
C GLU A 4 6.60 -28.84 40.29
N ARG A 5 5.85 -29.94 40.08
CA ARG A 5 5.42 -30.35 38.74
C ARG A 5 4.43 -29.37 38.11
N LEU A 6 3.58 -28.74 38.90
CA LEU A 6 2.64 -27.72 38.43
C LEU A 6 3.40 -26.47 37.93
N ILE A 7 4.43 -26.04 38.67
CA ILE A 7 5.27 -24.89 38.33
C ILE A 7 6.03 -25.13 37.01
N SER A 8 6.58 -26.34 36.82
CA SER A 8 7.28 -26.69 35.58
C SER A 8 6.37 -26.68 34.35
N ILE A 9 5.11 -27.10 34.48
CA ILE A 9 4.14 -27.12 33.38
C ILE A 9 3.72 -25.68 33.00
N ILE A 10 3.49 -24.82 34.00
CA ILE A 10 3.14 -23.41 33.76
C ILE A 10 4.32 -22.65 33.12
N ALA A 11 5.55 -22.89 33.58
CA ALA A 11 6.74 -22.31 32.97
C ALA A 11 6.93 -22.76 31.52
N LEU A 12 6.65 -24.03 31.20
CA LEU A 12 6.73 -24.55 29.83
C LEU A 12 5.68 -23.90 28.91
N LEU A 13 4.45 -23.68 29.40
CA LEU A 13 3.39 -22.98 28.66
C LEU A 13 3.74 -21.51 28.39
N LEU A 14 4.40 -20.84 29.34
CA LEU A 14 4.84 -19.44 29.18
C LEU A 14 6.00 -19.29 28.19
N ILE A 15 6.86 -20.30 28.06
CA ILE A 15 7.96 -20.30 27.07
C ILE A 15 7.45 -20.58 25.65
N CYS A 16 6.39 -21.40 25.51
CA CYS A 16 5.72 -21.67 24.24
C CYS A 16 4.78 -20.55 23.79
N ALA A 17 4.45 -19.60 24.67
CA ALA A 17 3.82 -18.34 24.28
C ALA A 17 4.87 -17.46 23.58
N SER A 18 5.23 -17.83 22.36
CA SER A 18 5.97 -16.93 21.46
C SER A 18 5.23 -15.59 21.43
N PRO A 19 5.91 -14.44 21.49
CA PRO A 19 5.26 -13.17 21.21
C PRO A 19 4.74 -13.28 19.77
N ALA A 20 3.45 -13.54 19.63
CA ALA A 20 2.77 -13.26 18.39
C ALA A 20 2.93 -11.75 18.21
N TYR A 21 3.88 -11.34 17.37
CA TYR A 21 4.05 -9.94 17.02
C TYR A 21 2.68 -9.48 16.51
N ALA A 22 2.03 -8.63 17.29
CA ALA A 22 0.78 -8.04 16.89
C ALA A 22 1.08 -7.22 15.64
N ILE A 23 0.67 -7.73 14.48
CA ILE A 23 0.73 -6.97 13.23
C ILE A 23 -0.28 -5.85 13.39
N ASP A 24 0.19 -4.62 13.47
CA ASP A 24 -0.66 -3.46 13.62
C ASP A 24 -1.44 -3.21 12.32
N GLU A 25 -2.76 -3.10 12.41
CA GLU A 25 -3.61 -2.79 11.26
C GLU A 25 -3.89 -1.30 11.19
N ILE A 26 -3.36 -0.64 10.16
CA ILE A 26 -3.55 0.78 9.89
C ILE A 26 -4.65 0.96 8.86
N ASN A 27 -5.78 1.51 9.29
CA ASN A 27 -6.90 1.84 8.42
C ASN A 27 -6.76 3.26 7.83
N LYS A 28 -6.85 3.39 6.51
CA LYS A 28 -6.71 4.66 5.79
C LYS A 28 -7.81 4.82 4.74
N LYS A 29 -8.22 6.06 4.47
CA LYS A 29 -9.09 6.40 3.34
C LYS A 29 -8.24 7.06 2.27
N LEU A 30 -8.44 6.66 1.02
CA LEU A 30 -7.66 7.14 -0.12
C LEU A 30 -8.59 7.51 -1.27
N GLU A 31 -8.49 8.75 -1.74
CA GLU A 31 -9.22 9.19 -2.92
C GLU A 31 -8.27 9.22 -4.11
N LEU A 32 -8.58 8.43 -5.14
CA LEU A 32 -7.80 8.34 -6.37
C LEU A 32 -8.59 8.86 -7.55
N LYS A 33 -7.89 9.18 -8.64
CA LYS A 33 -8.50 9.56 -9.91
C LYS A 33 -8.30 8.46 -10.94
N GLU A 34 -9.38 8.08 -11.62
CA GLU A 34 -9.40 7.09 -12.70
C GLU A 34 -8.40 7.47 -13.80
N ASN A 35 -7.61 6.51 -14.27
CA ASN A 35 -6.55 6.63 -15.27
C ASN A 35 -5.36 7.52 -14.91
N PHE A 36 -5.24 8.00 -13.67
CA PHE A 36 -4.05 8.66 -13.16
C PHE A 36 -3.23 7.70 -12.31
N SER A 37 -1.91 7.73 -12.47
CA SER A 37 -0.99 6.99 -11.60
C SER A 37 -0.77 7.77 -10.31
N HIS A 38 -0.77 7.07 -9.18
CA HIS A 38 -0.53 7.62 -7.85
C HIS A 38 0.59 6.83 -7.18
N LEU A 39 1.46 7.52 -6.46
CA LEU A 39 2.58 6.91 -5.75
C LEU A 39 2.23 6.78 -4.27
N LEU A 40 2.23 5.56 -3.77
CA LEU A 40 2.14 5.26 -2.34
C LEU A 40 3.54 4.98 -1.81
N THR A 41 3.88 5.59 -0.68
CA THR A 41 5.19 5.45 -0.04
C THR A 41 5.03 4.83 1.33
N PHE A 42 5.92 3.89 1.64
CA PHE A 42 5.99 3.15 2.90
C PHE A 42 7.40 3.24 3.47
N ASP A 43 7.49 3.42 4.79
CA ASP A 43 8.76 3.47 5.53
C ASP A 43 9.34 2.07 5.82
N GLU A 44 8.66 1.03 5.36
CA GLU A 44 9.01 -0.38 5.55
C GLU A 44 8.87 -1.14 4.25
N LYS A 45 9.56 -2.28 4.17
CA LYS A 45 9.49 -3.15 3.00
C LYS A 45 8.09 -3.69 2.77
N ILE A 46 7.59 -3.54 1.54
CA ILE A 46 6.35 -4.16 1.10
C ILE A 46 6.61 -5.64 0.85
N ILE A 47 5.88 -6.51 1.55
CA ILE A 47 5.96 -7.96 1.39
C ILE A 47 4.99 -8.43 0.29
N ARG A 48 3.76 -7.93 0.33
CA ARG A 48 2.69 -8.28 -0.61
C ARG A 48 1.54 -7.27 -0.55
N TYR A 49 0.64 -7.37 -1.52
CA TYR A 49 -0.61 -6.63 -1.52
C TYR A 49 -1.78 -7.50 -2.03
N LYS A 50 -3.00 -7.03 -1.81
CA LYS A 50 -4.23 -7.62 -2.35
C LYS A 50 -5.25 -6.52 -2.60
N ALA A 51 -5.73 -6.38 -3.82
CA ALA A 51 -6.87 -5.50 -4.09
C ALA A 51 -8.18 -6.26 -3.84
N GLY A 52 -9.22 -5.54 -3.40
CA GLY A 52 -10.58 -6.09 -3.36
C GLY A 52 -11.09 -6.45 -4.75
N ASN A 53 -10.62 -5.72 -5.78
CA ASN A 53 -10.85 -6.01 -7.18
C ASN A 53 -9.54 -5.83 -7.97
N ASP A 54 -8.85 -6.93 -8.25
CA ASP A 54 -7.56 -6.93 -8.97
C ASP A 54 -7.70 -6.42 -10.41
N SER A 55 -8.89 -6.50 -11.02
CA SER A 55 -9.12 -5.97 -12.37
C SER A 55 -9.32 -4.45 -12.42
N ALA A 56 -9.52 -3.81 -11.27
CA ALA A 56 -9.79 -2.37 -11.20
C ALA A 56 -8.52 -1.50 -11.15
N PHE A 57 -7.36 -2.10 -10.94
CA PHE A 57 -6.10 -1.38 -10.79
C PHE A 57 -5.00 -2.03 -11.61
N ASN A 58 -4.08 -1.21 -12.11
CA ASN A 58 -2.73 -1.65 -12.40
C ASN A 58 -1.84 -1.24 -11.21
N ILE A 59 -1.18 -2.21 -10.58
CA ILE A 59 -0.35 -1.99 -9.39
C ILE A 59 1.04 -2.54 -9.64
N GLU A 60 2.05 -1.71 -9.41
CA GLU A 60 3.45 -2.08 -9.54
C GLU A 60 4.21 -1.69 -8.28
N ILE A 61 4.97 -2.62 -7.72
CA ILE A 61 5.92 -2.31 -6.64
C ILE A 61 7.20 -1.82 -7.32
N MET A 62 7.60 -0.60 -7.01
CA MET A 62 8.80 -0.02 -7.59
C MET A 62 10.04 -0.74 -7.06
N PRO A 63 11.07 -0.95 -7.90
CA PRO A 63 12.34 -1.48 -7.44
C PRO A 63 12.93 -0.56 -6.37
N ASP A 64 13.60 -1.18 -5.40
CA ASP A 64 14.10 -0.50 -4.21
C ASP A 64 15.22 0.51 -4.58
N ILE A 65 14.91 1.81 -4.60
CA ILE A 65 15.87 2.88 -4.92
C ILE A 65 16.66 3.29 -3.66
N TYR A 66 16.02 3.20 -2.49
CA TYR A 66 16.59 3.52 -1.19
C TYR A 66 16.08 2.51 -0.16
N ASN A 67 16.99 1.73 0.46
CA ASN A 67 16.66 0.61 1.37
C ASN A 67 15.64 0.90 2.49
N THR A 68 15.34 2.17 2.78
CA THR A 68 14.43 2.60 3.85
C THR A 68 13.07 3.07 3.34
N ARG A 69 12.87 3.23 2.03
CA ARG A 69 11.64 3.80 1.46
C ARG A 69 11.17 2.95 0.29
N HIS A 70 10.02 2.30 0.47
CA HIS A 70 9.44 1.43 -0.53
C HIS A 70 8.23 2.10 -1.16
N GLU A 71 8.11 1.94 -2.47
CA GLU A 71 7.11 2.65 -3.25
C GLU A 71 6.24 1.70 -4.05
N MET A 72 4.96 2.01 -4.12
CA MET A 72 3.97 1.30 -4.92
C MET A 72 3.28 2.31 -5.83
N LEU A 73 3.36 2.06 -7.13
CA LEU A 73 2.61 2.80 -8.13
C LEU A 73 1.24 2.14 -8.31
N ILE A 74 0.17 2.91 -8.13
CA ILE A 74 -1.21 2.45 -8.35
C ILE A 74 -1.89 3.31 -9.40
N LYS A 75 -2.45 2.67 -10.42
CA LYS A 75 -3.26 3.31 -11.46
C LYS A 75 -4.65 2.68 -11.48
N PRO A 76 -5.68 3.36 -10.97
CA PRO A 76 -7.06 2.91 -11.12
C PRO A 76 -7.49 2.95 -12.58
N LEU A 77 -8.09 1.86 -13.07
CA LEU A 77 -8.53 1.72 -14.46
C LEU A 77 -10.00 2.06 -14.64
N VAL A 78 -10.79 1.91 -13.57
CA VAL A 78 -12.24 2.14 -13.57
C VAL A 78 -12.68 2.92 -12.33
N LYS A 79 -13.74 3.72 -12.47
CA LYS A 79 -14.44 4.33 -11.33
C LYS A 79 -15.07 3.24 -10.43
N ILE A 80 -14.55 3.08 -9.22
CA ILE A 80 -15.02 2.09 -8.25
C ILE A 80 -14.74 2.53 -6.80
N ASN A 81 -15.49 1.97 -5.85
CA ASN A 81 -15.13 1.96 -4.43
C ASN A 81 -14.71 0.54 -4.06
N THR A 82 -13.53 0.39 -3.47
CA THR A 82 -12.93 -0.92 -3.16
C THR A 82 -11.85 -0.74 -2.11
N ASN A 83 -11.29 -1.81 -1.60
CA ASN A 83 -10.16 -1.77 -0.69
C ASN A 83 -8.85 -2.24 -1.34
N LEU A 84 -7.73 -1.86 -0.71
CA LEU A 84 -6.40 -2.39 -0.96
C LEU A 84 -5.74 -2.71 0.38
N LEU A 85 -5.32 -3.97 0.54
CA LEU A 85 -4.52 -4.41 1.67
C LEU A 85 -3.05 -4.46 1.24
N VAL A 86 -2.18 -3.85 2.04
CA VAL A 86 -0.72 -3.88 1.84
C VAL A 86 -0.06 -4.38 3.11
N TRP A 87 0.70 -5.47 3.01
CA TRP A 87 1.46 -6.02 4.13
C TRP A 87 2.90 -5.51 4.04
N THR A 88 3.36 -4.86 5.10
CA THR A 88 4.78 -4.56 5.32
C THR A 88 5.37 -5.52 6.34
N GLU A 89 6.63 -5.35 6.70
CA GLU A 89 7.31 -6.18 7.69
C GLU A 89 6.65 -6.17 9.07
N SER A 90 6.13 -5.01 9.51
CA SER A 90 5.51 -4.92 10.84
C SER A 90 4.02 -4.58 10.83
N ARG A 91 3.44 -4.20 9.67
CA ARG A 91 2.09 -3.62 9.60
C ARG A 91 1.25 -4.17 8.46
N VAL A 92 -0.05 -4.03 8.62
CA VAL A 92 -1.03 -4.18 7.54
C VAL A 92 -1.70 -2.84 7.32
N TYR A 93 -1.60 -2.30 6.11
CA TYR A 93 -2.34 -1.13 5.71
C TYR A 93 -3.63 -1.57 5.02
N ASN A 94 -4.77 -1.10 5.51
CA ASN A 94 -6.09 -1.31 4.93
C ASN A 94 -6.61 0.01 4.38
N PHE A 95 -6.48 0.18 3.06
CA PHE A 95 -6.94 1.38 2.36
C PHE A 95 -8.36 1.17 1.86
N ASP A 96 -9.29 1.99 2.33
CA ASP A 96 -10.60 2.21 1.72
C ASP A 96 -10.44 3.22 0.56
N ILE A 97 -10.51 2.73 -0.67
CA ILE A 97 -10.23 3.47 -1.89
C ILE A 97 -11.53 3.91 -2.56
N LYS A 98 -11.63 5.22 -2.81
CA LYS A 98 -12.67 5.83 -3.64
C LYS A 98 -12.05 6.40 -4.90
N VAL A 99 -12.39 5.81 -6.05
CA VAL A 99 -11.91 6.30 -7.36
C VAL A 99 -12.93 7.27 -7.95
N LYS A 100 -12.51 8.52 -8.18
CA LYS A 100 -13.28 9.52 -8.91
C LYS A 100 -13.09 9.31 -10.41
N GLY A 101 -14.19 9.24 -11.15
CA GLY A 101 -14.15 9.09 -12.60
C GLY A 101 -13.68 10.36 -13.29
N ILE A 102 -13.18 10.23 -14.52
CA ILE A 102 -12.92 11.39 -15.37
C ILE A 102 -14.26 11.88 -15.92
N ASN A 103 -14.64 13.13 -15.65
CA ASN A 103 -15.72 13.76 -16.39
C ASN A 103 -15.29 13.82 -17.86
N LYS A 104 -15.95 13.05 -18.74
CA LYS A 104 -15.69 12.98 -20.20
C LYS A 104 -16.04 14.28 -20.95
N GLY A 105 -15.75 15.44 -20.35
CA GLY A 105 -16.10 16.77 -20.86
C GLY A 105 -14.91 17.63 -21.29
N TYR A 106 -13.67 17.16 -21.17
CA TYR A 106 -12.50 17.87 -21.66
C TYR A 106 -11.49 16.88 -22.27
N GLU A 107 -11.53 16.74 -23.59
CA GLU A 107 -10.42 16.21 -24.39
C GLU A 107 -9.39 17.33 -24.63
N GLY A 108 -8.87 17.91 -23.54
CA GLY A 108 -7.74 18.81 -23.60
C GLY A 108 -6.53 18.07 -23.06
N PHE A 109 -5.59 17.69 -23.91
CA PHE A 109 -4.24 17.37 -23.44
C PHE A 109 -3.66 18.67 -22.86
N ASP A 110 -3.20 18.62 -21.62
CA ASP A 110 -2.38 19.69 -21.04
C ASP A 110 -1.01 19.63 -21.74
N TYR A 111 -0.81 20.48 -22.76
CA TYR A 111 0.51 20.76 -23.30
C TYR A 111 1.09 21.93 -22.51
N PHE A 112 2.33 21.79 -22.06
CA PHE A 112 3.13 22.91 -21.62
C PHE A 112 4.04 23.30 -22.77
N GLU A 113 3.93 24.54 -23.23
CA GLU A 113 4.86 25.12 -24.20
C GLU A 113 6.20 25.34 -23.48
N ILE A 114 7.27 24.77 -24.02
CA ILE A 114 8.64 25.07 -23.56
C ILE A 114 9.14 26.19 -24.46
N ASP A 115 9.33 27.39 -23.90
CA ASP A 115 9.98 28.48 -24.61
C ASP A 115 11.40 28.05 -25.00
N LEU A 116 11.66 27.97 -26.31
CA LEU A 116 13.01 27.76 -26.82
C LEU A 116 13.85 29.02 -26.55
N PRO A 117 15.12 28.88 -26.13
CA PRO A 117 16.01 30.01 -26.00
C PRO A 117 16.23 30.67 -27.37
N PRO A 118 16.39 32.01 -27.43
CA PRO A 118 16.57 32.71 -28.68
C PRO A 118 17.82 32.21 -29.42
N GLY A 119 17.66 31.75 -30.66
CA GLY A 119 18.76 31.32 -31.53
C GLY A 119 18.70 29.86 -32.01
N LEU A 120 17.67 29.09 -31.63
CA LEU A 120 17.41 27.76 -32.18
C LEU A 120 16.13 27.80 -33.04
N ASN A 121 16.30 28.12 -34.32
CA ASN A 121 15.34 27.82 -35.41
C ASN A 121 15.96 26.78 -36.34
#